data_AF-A0A8T6H375-F1
#
_entry.id   AF-A0A8T6H375-F1
#
_cell.length_a   1.000
_cell.length_b   1.000
_cell.length_c   1.000
_cell.angle_alpha   90.00
_cell.angle_beta   90.00
_cell.angle_gamma   90.00
#
_symmetry.space_group_name_H-M   'P 1'
#
loop_
_entity.id
_entity.type
_entity.pdbx_description
1 polymer ?
#
loop_
_entity_poly.entity_id
_entity_poly.type
_entity_poly.pdbx_seq_one_letter_code
_entity_poly.pdbx_strand_id
1 'polypeptide(L)'
;MTADRDDERYDDILRKIADARPFGNRRRELLPQTPHDRALDRINAFDALAPLARAEYRGALCYGPKSLRGPAWSGAVVWYHHKGYHCYQSLVLLGVWAHYDQDRILLSIAERRLPYRAPVYDASVYRVAIQNNFRLYYDDAGGPPGAEDRLLNQCPFEETQRLAYRQALQEIVAGWRRRLDAI
;
A
#
# COMPACT_ATOMS: atom_id res chain seq x y z
N MET A 1 21.10 -34.26 -1.10
CA MET A 1 19.63 -34.42 -0.90
C MET A 1 18.97 -33.09 -0.54
N THR A 2 19.28 -32.01 -1.25
CA THR A 2 18.79 -30.64 -0.97
C THR A 2 18.07 -30.03 -2.17
N ALA A 3 18.41 -30.44 -3.40
CA ALA A 3 17.79 -29.95 -4.63
C ALA A 3 16.29 -30.30 -4.75
N ASP A 4 15.89 -31.51 -4.34
CA ASP A 4 14.49 -31.99 -4.44
C ASP A 4 13.48 -31.13 -3.65
N ARG A 5 13.92 -30.56 -2.51
CA ARG A 5 13.07 -29.71 -1.65
C ARG A 5 12.91 -28.29 -2.19
N ASP A 6 13.88 -27.81 -2.95
CA ASP A 6 13.84 -26.48 -3.55
C ASP A 6 12.95 -26.47 -4.79
N ASP A 7 12.93 -27.58 -5.55
CA ASP A 7 12.05 -27.77 -6.72
C ASP A 7 10.58 -27.94 -6.32
N GLU A 8 10.27 -28.75 -5.30
CA GLU A 8 8.89 -28.86 -4.77
C GLU A 8 8.35 -27.51 -4.24
N ARG A 9 9.21 -26.71 -3.62
CA ARG A 9 8.86 -25.39 -3.11
C ARG A 9 8.70 -24.36 -4.24
N TYR A 10 9.48 -24.49 -5.30
CA TYR A 10 9.38 -23.68 -6.50
C TYR A 10 8.05 -23.94 -7.22
N ASP A 11 7.68 -25.21 -7.37
CA ASP A 11 6.39 -25.60 -7.94
C ASP A 11 5.21 -25.15 -7.10
N ASP A 12 5.30 -25.19 -5.76
CA ASP A 12 4.26 -24.66 -4.87
C ASP A 12 4.09 -23.14 -4.97
N ILE A 13 5.18 -22.41 -5.20
CA ILE A 13 5.14 -20.95 -5.44
C ILE A 13 4.54 -20.65 -6.80
N LEU A 14 4.95 -21.36 -7.86
CA LEU A 14 4.35 -21.23 -9.19
C LEU A 14 2.86 -21.59 -9.18
N ARG A 15 2.46 -22.60 -8.39
CA ARG A 15 1.07 -22.97 -8.21
C ARG A 15 0.28 -21.91 -7.46
N LYS A 16 0.82 -21.35 -6.37
CA LYS A 16 0.22 -20.19 -5.68
C LYS A 16 0.09 -18.96 -6.59
N ILE A 17 1.06 -18.73 -7.48
CA ILE A 17 1.01 -17.67 -8.49
C ILE A 17 -0.08 -17.95 -9.52
N ALA A 18 -0.21 -19.20 -9.98
CA ALA A 18 -1.24 -19.62 -10.92
C ALA A 18 -2.65 -19.53 -10.30
N ASP A 19 -2.81 -19.99 -9.06
CA ASP A 19 -4.06 -19.92 -8.28
C ASP A 19 -4.45 -18.48 -7.91
N ALA A 20 -3.45 -17.60 -7.76
CA ALA A 20 -3.67 -16.18 -7.50
C ALA A 20 -4.02 -15.36 -8.76
N ARG A 21 -3.98 -15.93 -9.97
CA ARG A 21 -4.49 -15.26 -11.18
C ARG A 21 -6.02 -15.30 -11.16
N PRO A 22 -6.72 -14.17 -10.91
CA PRO A 22 -8.16 -14.16 -11.03
C PRO A 22 -8.49 -14.04 -12.53
N PHE A 23 -8.53 -15.15 -13.25
CA PHE A 23 -9.22 -15.22 -14.54
C PHE A 23 -10.72 -15.23 -14.26
N GLY A 24 -11.23 -14.04 -13.96
CA GLY A 24 -12.64 -13.80 -13.71
C GLY A 24 -12.84 -12.36 -13.27
N ASN A 25 -13.38 -11.54 -14.16
CA ASN A 25 -14.01 -10.27 -13.80
C ASN A 25 -15.22 -10.57 -12.90
N ARG A 26 -15.00 -10.92 -11.63
CA ARG A 26 -16.04 -10.82 -10.62
C ARG A 26 -16.34 -9.34 -10.50
N ARG A 27 -17.48 -8.93 -11.08
CA ARG A 27 -18.12 -7.64 -10.82
C ARG A 27 -18.06 -7.44 -9.31
N ARG A 28 -17.21 -6.51 -8.87
CA ARG A 28 -16.92 -6.28 -7.45
C ARG A 28 -18.24 -5.90 -6.80
N GLU A 29 -18.87 -6.82 -6.07
CA GLU A 29 -20.04 -6.50 -5.27
C GLU A 29 -19.65 -5.32 -4.40
N LEU A 30 -20.38 -4.20 -4.54
CA LEU A 30 -20.14 -2.99 -3.78
C LEU A 30 -20.46 -3.30 -2.33
N LEU A 31 -19.45 -3.79 -1.60
CA LEU A 31 -19.55 -4.01 -0.16
C LEU A 31 -20.03 -2.70 0.49
N PRO A 32 -20.96 -2.78 1.45
CA PRO A 32 -21.50 -1.60 2.11
C PRO A 32 -20.36 -0.76 2.70
N GLN A 33 -20.47 0.56 2.54
CA GLN A 33 -19.45 1.51 2.97
C GLN A 33 -19.35 1.50 4.50
N THR A 34 -18.14 1.21 5.02
CA THR A 34 -17.87 1.18 6.46
C THR A 34 -17.65 2.60 7.00
N PRO A 35 -17.71 2.81 8.34
CA PRO A 35 -17.35 4.11 8.94
C PRO A 35 -15.94 4.58 8.56
N HIS A 36 -14.99 3.65 8.43
CA HIS A 36 -13.62 3.94 8.00
C HIS A 36 -13.54 4.45 6.57
N ASP A 37 -14.28 3.82 5.65
CA ASP A 37 -14.36 4.27 4.26
C ASP A 37 -14.91 5.70 4.18
N ARG A 38 -15.97 6.00 4.96
CA ARG A 38 -16.54 7.35 5.03
C ARG A 38 -15.54 8.37 5.56
N ALA A 39 -14.77 8.03 6.61
CA ALA A 39 -13.75 8.93 7.15
C ALA A 39 -12.69 9.28 6.09
N LEU A 40 -12.22 8.29 5.33
CA LEU A 40 -11.25 8.48 4.24
C LEU A 40 -11.84 9.31 3.09
N ASP A 41 -13.10 9.07 2.72
CA ASP A 41 -13.79 9.85 1.68
C ASP A 41 -14.01 11.30 2.12
N ARG A 42 -14.32 11.54 3.40
CA ARG A 42 -14.47 12.90 3.95
C ARG A 42 -13.19 13.70 3.88
N ILE A 43 -12.02 13.07 3.94
CA ILE A 43 -10.72 13.74 3.80
C ILE A 43 -10.14 13.66 2.38
N ASN A 44 -10.90 13.15 1.40
CA ASN A 44 -10.44 12.93 0.03
C ASN A 44 -9.10 12.18 -0.06
N ALA A 45 -8.91 11.15 0.77
CA ALA A 45 -7.61 10.49 0.92
C ALA A 45 -7.08 9.94 -0.42
N PHE A 46 -7.96 9.35 -1.22
CA PHE A 46 -7.58 8.76 -2.50
C PHE A 46 -7.12 9.82 -3.52
N ASP A 47 -7.88 10.91 -3.65
CA ASP A 47 -7.55 12.01 -4.56
C ASP A 47 -6.27 12.74 -4.15
N ALA A 48 -5.99 12.81 -2.85
CA ALA A 48 -4.75 13.38 -2.34
C ALA A 48 -3.52 12.53 -2.72
N LEU A 49 -3.66 11.21 -2.76
CA LEU A 49 -2.59 10.29 -3.11
C LEU A 49 -2.47 10.04 -4.63
N ALA A 50 -3.54 10.23 -5.40
CA ALA A 50 -3.56 9.97 -6.84
C ALA A 50 -2.46 10.67 -7.65
N PRO A 51 -2.11 11.94 -7.36
CA PRO A 51 -1.00 12.62 -8.04
C PRO A 51 0.35 11.91 -7.86
N LEU A 52 0.58 11.25 -6.73
CA LEU A 52 1.87 10.57 -6.46
C LEU A 52 2.10 9.37 -7.37
N ALA A 53 1.03 8.68 -7.79
CA ALA A 53 1.17 7.54 -8.69
C ALA A 53 1.22 7.96 -10.17
N ARG A 54 0.70 9.15 -10.50
CA ARG A 54 0.68 9.68 -11.87
C ARG A 54 1.92 10.50 -12.23
N ALA A 55 2.62 11.02 -11.24
CA ALA A 55 3.82 11.80 -11.45
C ALA A 55 5.01 10.91 -11.88
N GLU A 56 5.84 11.45 -12.78
CA GLU A 56 7.13 10.85 -13.11
C GLU A 56 8.20 11.37 -12.15
N TYR A 57 8.85 10.45 -11.44
CA TYR A 57 9.97 10.76 -10.56
C TYR A 57 11.27 10.32 -11.21
N ARG A 58 12.36 11.08 -11.02
CA ARG A 58 13.67 10.71 -11.56
C ARG A 58 14.19 9.41 -10.93
N GLY A 59 14.15 9.30 -9.61
CA GLY A 59 14.72 8.18 -8.86
C GLY A 59 13.74 7.11 -8.37
N ALA A 60 12.43 7.22 -8.64
CA ALA A 60 11.43 6.32 -8.07
C ALA A 60 10.32 5.91 -9.06
N LEU A 61 9.69 4.76 -8.79
CA LEU A 61 8.46 4.31 -9.44
C LEU A 61 7.38 4.18 -8.37
N CYS A 62 6.22 4.76 -8.65
CA CYS A 62 5.07 4.76 -7.77
C CYS A 62 3.91 3.95 -8.37
N TYR A 63 3.13 3.30 -7.52
CA TYR A 63 2.02 2.43 -7.89
C TYR A 63 0.82 2.68 -6.99
N GLY A 64 -0.38 2.75 -7.56
CA GLY A 64 -1.63 3.00 -6.85
C GLY A 64 -2.28 4.32 -7.29
N PRO A 65 -2.95 5.06 -6.39
CA PRO A 65 -3.35 4.65 -5.05
C PRO A 65 -4.31 3.46 -5.11
N LYS A 66 -4.31 2.64 -4.06
CA LYS A 66 -5.21 1.50 -3.94
C LYS A 66 -5.93 1.53 -2.61
N SER A 67 -7.22 1.21 -2.65
CA SER A 67 -8.03 1.02 -1.46
C SER A 67 -7.82 -0.38 -0.90
N LEU A 68 -7.44 -0.45 0.37
CA LEU A 68 -7.31 -1.66 1.16
C LEU A 68 -8.32 -1.63 2.30
N ARG A 69 -8.82 -2.80 2.70
CA ARG A 69 -9.80 -2.94 3.77
C ARG A 69 -9.47 -4.15 4.62
N GLY A 70 -9.73 -4.03 5.91
CA GLY A 70 -9.76 -5.14 6.85
C GLY A 70 -11.01 -5.07 7.73
N PRO A 71 -11.13 -5.97 8.72
CA PRO A 71 -12.34 -6.06 9.55
C PRO A 71 -12.68 -4.79 10.33
N ALA A 72 -11.67 -4.03 10.74
CA ALA A 72 -11.82 -2.84 11.60
C ALA A 72 -10.99 -1.64 11.11
N TRP A 73 -10.73 -1.59 9.79
CA TRP A 73 -9.97 -0.49 9.19
C TRP A 73 -10.18 -0.42 7.68
N SER A 74 -9.98 0.77 7.13
CA SER A 74 -9.82 1.03 5.70
C SER A 74 -8.56 1.85 5.46
N GLY A 75 -7.92 1.70 4.31
CA GLY A 75 -6.73 2.45 3.93
C GLY A 75 -6.70 2.82 2.46
N ALA A 76 -6.11 3.97 2.16
CA ALA A 76 -5.70 4.35 0.82
C ALA A 76 -4.17 4.41 0.81
N VAL A 77 -3.53 3.65 -0.07
CA VAL A 77 -2.07 3.47 -0.06
C VAL A 77 -1.47 3.64 -1.45
N VAL A 78 -0.24 4.14 -1.48
CA VAL A 78 0.64 4.18 -2.65
C VAL A 78 1.89 3.41 -2.30
N TRP A 79 2.32 2.53 -3.20
CA TRP A 79 3.60 1.86 -3.08
C TRP A 79 4.63 2.55 -3.95
N TYR A 80 5.87 2.54 -3.51
CA TYR A 80 6.97 3.00 -4.34
C TYR A 80 8.24 2.22 -4.06
N HIS A 81 9.12 2.19 -5.05
CA HIS A 81 10.50 1.75 -4.90
C HIS A 81 11.41 2.61 -5.77
N HIS A 82 12.70 2.59 -5.48
CA HIS A 82 13.68 3.32 -6.29
C HIS A 82 13.85 2.68 -7.68
N LYS A 83 14.29 3.46 -8.67
CA LYS A 83 14.68 2.93 -9.98
C LYS A 83 16.08 2.33 -9.88
N GLY A 84 16.26 1.12 -10.43
CA GLY A 84 17.55 0.44 -10.46
C GLY A 84 17.41 -1.08 -10.40
N TYR A 85 18.52 -1.78 -10.66
CA TYR A 85 18.55 -3.23 -10.85
C TYR A 85 18.22 -4.04 -9.57
N HIS A 86 18.57 -3.52 -8.38
CA HIS A 86 18.32 -4.19 -7.09
C HIS A 86 17.25 -3.50 -6.23
N CYS A 87 16.58 -2.47 -6.75
CA CYS A 87 15.66 -1.67 -5.93
C CYS A 87 14.33 -2.38 -5.61
N TYR A 88 14.07 -3.55 -6.21
CA TYR A 88 12.96 -4.43 -5.84
C TYR A 88 13.14 -5.07 -4.44
N GLN A 89 14.33 -4.97 -3.84
CA GLN A 89 14.59 -5.56 -2.53
C GLN A 89 13.86 -4.82 -1.39
N SER A 90 13.47 -3.57 -1.62
CA SER A 90 12.77 -2.75 -0.64
C SER A 90 11.66 -1.98 -1.33
N LEU A 91 10.43 -2.27 -0.92
CA LEU A 91 9.26 -1.48 -1.26
C LEU A 91 8.92 -0.58 -0.08
N VAL A 92 8.38 0.59 -0.36
CA VAL A 92 7.84 1.45 0.68
C VAL A 92 6.37 1.69 0.38
N LEU A 93 5.55 1.58 1.42
CA LEU A 93 4.12 1.83 1.38
C LEU A 93 3.88 3.14 2.12
N LEU A 94 3.40 4.16 1.41
CA LEU A 94 2.87 5.39 1.98
C LEU A 94 1.35 5.26 2.01
N GLY A 95 0.74 5.45 3.18
CA GLY A 95 -0.69 5.26 3.32
C GLY A 95 -1.36 6.25 4.26
N VAL A 96 -2.67 6.34 4.07
CA VAL A 96 -3.61 6.94 5.01
C VAL A 96 -4.59 5.85 5.41
N TRP A 97 -4.71 5.60 6.71
CA TRP A 97 -5.60 4.60 7.27
C TRP A 97 -6.60 5.26 8.20
N ALA A 98 -7.84 4.78 8.13
CA ALA A 98 -8.85 4.99 9.14
C ALA A 98 -9.06 3.67 9.87
N HIS A 99 -8.88 3.64 11.17
CA HIS A 99 -9.05 2.44 12.00
C HIS A 99 -9.63 2.81 13.35
N TYR A 100 -10.21 1.83 14.05
CA TYR A 100 -10.58 2.05 15.44
C TYR A 100 -9.35 2.06 16.34
N ASP A 101 -9.38 2.95 17.33
CA ASP A 101 -8.69 2.81 18.59
C ASP A 101 -9.72 2.97 19.69
N GLN A 102 -9.91 1.89 20.46
CA GLN A 102 -11.04 1.74 21.37
C GLN A 102 -12.36 1.94 20.61
N ASP A 103 -13.09 3.03 20.87
CA ASP A 103 -14.38 3.36 20.26
C ASP A 103 -14.32 4.55 19.29
N ARG A 104 -13.13 5.05 18.98
CA ARG A 104 -12.94 6.24 18.12
C ARG A 104 -12.22 5.87 16.84
N ILE A 105 -12.60 6.53 15.74
CA ILE A 105 -11.85 6.42 14.49
C ILE A 105 -10.59 7.28 14.62
N LEU A 106 -9.43 6.67 14.45
CA LEU A 106 -8.16 7.36 14.24
C LEU A 106 -7.84 7.40 12.75
N LEU A 107 -7.34 8.56 12.32
CA LEU A 107 -6.62 8.71 11.06
C LEU A 107 -5.13 8.58 11.35
N SER A 108 -4.49 7.66 10.64
CA SER A 108 -3.04 7.45 10.69
C SER A 108 -2.46 7.64 9.30
N ILE A 109 -1.38 8.43 9.19
CA ILE A 109 -0.60 8.62 7.98
C ILE A 109 0.81 8.14 8.26
N ALA A 110 1.32 7.20 7.48
CA ALA A 110 2.59 6.56 7.78
C ALA A 110 3.30 6.03 6.52
N GLU A 111 4.61 5.81 6.69
CA GLU A 111 5.47 5.07 5.76
C GLU A 111 5.85 3.73 6.39
N ARG A 112 5.59 2.64 5.67
CA ARG A 112 6.05 1.28 6.02
C ARG A 112 7.10 0.83 5.01
N ARG A 113 8.24 0.34 5.49
CA ARG A 113 9.25 -0.32 4.64
C ARG A 113 8.97 -1.81 4.61
N LEU A 114 8.95 -2.37 3.42
CA LEU A 114 8.62 -3.74 3.14
C LEU A 114 9.82 -4.43 2.49
N PRO A 115 10.56 -5.27 3.24
CA PRO A 115 11.66 -6.03 2.67
C PRO A 115 11.12 -7.12 1.75
N TYR A 116 11.83 -7.40 0.68
CA TYR A 116 11.54 -8.51 -0.20
C TYR A 116 11.67 -9.85 0.56
N ARG A 117 10.63 -10.68 0.50
CA ARG A 117 10.56 -11.96 1.24
C ARG A 117 10.35 -13.19 0.35
N ALA A 118 10.11 -13.01 -0.94
CA ALA A 118 10.03 -14.16 -1.83
C ALA A 118 11.41 -14.81 -2.02
N PRO A 119 11.48 -16.13 -2.20
CA PRO A 119 12.76 -16.83 -2.27
C PRO A 119 13.48 -16.64 -3.60
N VAL A 120 12.75 -16.32 -4.68
CA VAL A 120 13.30 -16.14 -6.03
C VAL A 120 12.66 -14.92 -6.69
N TYR A 121 13.50 -14.06 -7.27
CA TYR A 121 13.07 -12.92 -8.06
C TYR A 121 12.86 -13.31 -9.53
N ASP A 122 11.62 -13.15 -10.00
CA ASP A 122 11.24 -13.27 -11.42
C ASP A 122 10.75 -11.91 -11.92
N ALA A 123 11.47 -11.29 -12.86
CA ALA A 123 11.16 -9.96 -13.38
C ALA A 123 9.82 -9.91 -14.15
N SER A 124 9.44 -11.01 -14.81
CA SER A 124 8.22 -11.10 -15.60
C SER A 124 7.00 -11.19 -14.70
N VAL A 125 7.07 -12.03 -13.65
CA VAL A 125 5.99 -12.14 -12.65
C VAL A 125 5.95 -10.89 -11.78
N TYR A 126 7.10 -10.33 -11.42
CA TYR A 126 7.19 -9.09 -10.64
C TYR A 126 6.44 -7.96 -11.35
N ARG A 127 6.70 -7.73 -12.64
CA ARG A 127 6.04 -6.65 -13.40
C ARG A 127 4.52 -6.83 -13.51
N VAL A 128 4.02 -8.06 -13.55
CA VAL A 128 2.57 -8.34 -13.66
C VAL A 128 1.86 -8.29 -12.29
N ALA A 129 2.49 -8.84 -11.26
CA ALA A 129 1.93 -8.88 -9.91
C ALA A 129 1.96 -7.52 -9.22
N ILE A 130 3.02 -6.73 -9.43
CA ILE A 130 3.21 -5.40 -8.83
C ILE A 130 2.09 -4.42 -9.19
N GLN A 131 1.50 -4.56 -10.38
CA GLN A 131 0.38 -3.74 -10.83
C GLN A 131 -0.93 -4.07 -10.09
N ASN A 132 -1.03 -5.29 -9.55
CA ASN A 132 -2.26 -5.80 -8.95
C ASN A 132 -2.20 -5.81 -7.42
N ASN A 133 -1.19 -6.45 -6.82
CA ASN A 133 -0.95 -6.43 -5.38
C ASN A 133 0.51 -6.81 -5.06
N PHE A 134 1.04 -6.23 -3.98
CA PHE A 134 2.42 -6.45 -3.53
C PHE A 134 2.55 -7.59 -2.53
N ARG A 135 1.44 -8.24 -2.17
CA ARG A 135 1.39 -9.22 -1.08
C ARG A 135 2.29 -10.43 -1.34
N LEU A 136 2.35 -10.89 -2.59
CA LEU A 136 3.13 -12.06 -2.98
C LEU A 136 4.63 -11.95 -2.64
N TYR A 137 5.20 -10.75 -2.77
CA TYR A 137 6.64 -10.53 -2.64
C TYR A 137 7.06 -9.98 -1.29
N TYR A 138 6.14 -9.31 -0.60
CA TYR A 138 6.45 -8.50 0.58
C TYR A 138 5.69 -8.94 1.84
N ASP A 139 4.80 -9.93 1.72
CA ASP A 139 4.00 -10.51 2.82
C ASP A 139 3.25 -9.48 3.67
N ASP A 140 2.77 -8.42 3.03
CA ASP A 140 2.04 -7.33 3.68
C ASP A 140 0.57 -7.32 3.25
N ALA A 141 -0.31 -7.25 4.25
CA ALA A 141 -1.75 -7.08 4.06
C ALA A 141 -2.17 -5.61 3.93
N GLY A 142 -1.22 -4.68 4.12
CA GLY A 142 -1.42 -3.22 4.03
C GLY A 142 -2.34 -2.65 5.11
N GLY A 143 -2.38 -3.32 6.28
CA GLY A 143 -3.07 -2.83 7.46
C GLY A 143 -2.45 -1.56 8.04
N PRO A 144 -3.11 -0.94 9.04
CA PRO A 144 -2.67 0.28 9.71
C PRO A 144 -1.23 0.19 10.23
N PRO A 145 -0.55 1.33 10.47
CA PRO A 145 0.84 1.33 10.90
C PRO A 145 1.03 0.63 12.25
N GLY A 146 2.07 -0.18 12.35
CA GLY A 146 2.56 -0.79 13.59
C GLY A 146 3.69 0.03 14.23
N ALA A 147 4.28 -0.48 15.30
CA ALA A 147 5.29 0.23 16.10
C ALA A 147 6.60 0.51 15.34
N GLU A 148 6.95 -0.32 14.36
CA GLU A 148 8.17 -0.17 13.54
C GLU A 148 7.98 0.77 12.34
N ASP A 149 6.74 1.17 12.06
CA ASP A 149 6.43 2.04 10.94
C ASP A 149 6.72 3.50 11.26
N ARG A 150 7.11 4.25 10.25
CA ARG A 150 7.35 5.67 10.41
C ARG A 150 6.01 6.41 10.33
N LEU A 151 5.48 6.72 11.50
CA LEU A 151 4.28 7.56 11.63
C LEU A 151 4.60 9.00 11.21
N LEU A 152 3.84 9.52 10.25
CA LEU A 152 3.95 10.91 9.77
C LEU A 152 2.92 11.80 10.47
N ASN A 153 1.74 11.26 10.75
CA ASN A 153 0.70 11.94 11.52
C ASN A 153 -0.29 10.90 12.08
N GLN A 154 -0.88 11.20 13.22
CA GLN A 154 -2.00 10.44 13.78
C GLN A 154 -2.91 11.37 14.57
N CYS A 155 -4.20 11.29 14.33
CA CYS A 155 -5.20 12.08 15.04
C CYS A 155 -6.56 11.37 15.11
N PRO A 156 -7.37 11.64 16.14
CA PRO A 156 -8.77 11.23 16.13
C PRO A 156 -9.52 11.95 15.02
N PHE A 157 -10.41 11.23 14.34
CA PHE A 157 -11.24 11.79 13.28
C PHE A 157 -12.45 12.52 13.85
N GLU A 158 -12.51 13.82 13.60
CA GLU A 158 -13.70 14.64 13.82
C GLU A 158 -14.21 15.22 12.50
N GLU A 159 -15.49 15.00 12.18
CA GLU A 159 -16.06 15.43 10.89
C GLU A 159 -16.04 16.96 10.69
N THR A 160 -16.07 17.72 11.79
CA THR A 160 -15.93 19.18 11.82
C THR A 160 -14.55 19.64 11.35
N GLN A 161 -13.51 18.83 11.58
CA GLN A 161 -12.11 19.15 11.23
C GLN A 161 -11.68 18.61 9.86
N ARG A 162 -12.59 18.01 9.07
CA ARG A 162 -12.27 17.35 7.79
C ARG A 162 -11.45 18.21 6.81
N LEU A 163 -11.65 19.53 6.78
CA LEU A 163 -10.91 20.44 5.89
C LEU A 163 -9.46 20.62 6.36
N ALA A 164 -9.24 20.69 7.67
CA ALA A 164 -7.89 20.74 8.24
C ALA A 164 -7.12 19.44 7.94
N TYR A 165 -7.78 18.29 8.05
CA TYR A 165 -7.16 17.01 7.69
C TYR A 165 -6.80 16.92 6.20
N ARG A 166 -7.66 17.43 5.31
CA ARG A 166 -7.36 17.51 3.87
C ARG A 166 -6.09 18.33 3.63
N GLN A 167 -6.00 19.50 4.25
CA GLN A 167 -4.83 20.36 4.12
C GLN A 167 -3.57 19.69 4.66
N ALA A 168 -3.62 19.14 5.87
CA ALA A 168 -2.48 18.43 6.47
C ALA A 168 -2.02 17.25 5.60
N LEU A 169 -2.95 16.49 5.03
CA LEU A 169 -2.62 15.40 4.12
C LEU A 169 -1.92 15.92 2.85
N GLN A 170 -2.42 17.00 2.24
CA GLN A 170 -1.78 17.61 1.08
C GLN A 170 -0.36 18.11 1.39
N GLU A 171 -0.15 18.71 2.55
CA GLU A 171 1.17 19.16 3.00
C GLU A 171 2.15 17.99 3.19
N ILE A 172 1.68 16.89 3.80
CA ILE A 172 2.48 15.67 3.96
C ILE A 172 2.83 15.06 2.60
N VAL A 173 1.86 14.96 1.70
CA VAL A 173 2.05 14.46 0.32
C VAL A 173 3.04 15.32 -0.45
N ALA A 174 2.94 16.65 -0.36
CA ALA A 174 3.86 17.57 -1.00
C ALA A 174 5.28 17.48 -0.41
N GLY A 175 5.40 17.35 0.92
CA GLY A 175 6.67 17.15 1.59
C GLY A 175 7.33 15.82 1.21
N TRP A 176 6.53 14.77 1.07
CA TRP A 176 6.98 13.47 0.57
C TRP A 176 7.48 13.55 -0.87
N ARG A 177 6.73 14.22 -1.76
CA ARG A 177 7.11 14.44 -3.16
C ARG A 177 8.48 15.12 -3.28
N ARG A 178 8.69 16.21 -2.54
CA ARG A 178 9.98 16.93 -2.54
C ARG A 178 11.15 16.05 -2.10
N ARG A 179 10.94 15.16 -1.11
CA ARG A 179 11.98 14.22 -0.69
C ARG A 179 12.32 13.21 -1.78
N LEU A 180 11.35 12.74 -2.55
CA LEU A 180 11.61 11.83 -3.66
C LEU A 180 12.35 12.49 -4.82
N ASP A 181 12.02 13.75 -5.14
CA ASP A 181 12.67 14.49 -6.23
C ASP A 181 14.13 14.89 -5.91
N ALA A 182 14.50 14.89 -4.63
CA ALA A 182 15.85 15.19 -4.16
C ALA A 182 16.82 13.99 -4.22
N ILE A 183 16.32 12.80 -4.60
CA ILE A 183 17.09 11.53 -4.70
C ILE A 183 17.24 11.18 -6.18
#